data_AF-A0A7C2JZM6-F1
#
_entry.id   AF-A0A7C2JZM6-F1
#
_cell.length_a   1.000
_cell.length_b   1.000
_cell.length_c   1.000
_cell.angle_alpha   90.00
_cell.angle_beta   90.00
_cell.angle_gamma   90.00
#
_symmetry.space_group_name_H-M   'P 1'
#
loop_
_entity.id
_entity.type
_entity.pdbx_description
1 polymer ?
#
loop_
_entity_poly.entity_id
_entity_poly.type
_entity_poly.pdbx_seq_one_letter_code
_entity_poly.pdbx_strand_id
1 'polypeptide(L)' 'MVPRVATEGNPPVSVAAPTTAASATDTLVLNGAEVLVRALIKQGVDLIFAYPGGCSMPMHQSLTFHRHELRTILPRHEQG' A
#
# COMPACT_ATOMS: atom_id res chain seq x y z
N MET A 1 -65.90 -17.86 -15.81
CA MET A 1 -65.26 -17.87 -17.16
C MET A 1 -64.23 -16.73 -17.16
N VAL A 2 -62.96 -17.09 -17.10
CA VAL A 2 -61.71 -16.27 -17.01
C VAL A 2 -61.51 -15.34 -18.23
N PRO A 3 -60.49 -14.44 -18.35
CA PRO A 3 -59.41 -14.10 -17.41
C PRO A 3 -59.01 -12.60 -17.27
N ARG A 4 -58.12 -12.40 -16.28
CA ARG A 4 -57.21 -11.29 -15.98
C ARG A 4 -56.41 -10.79 -17.21
N VAL A 5 -56.32 -9.47 -17.40
CA VAL A 5 -55.29 -8.81 -18.23
C VAL A 5 -54.45 -7.90 -17.34
N ALA A 6 -53.15 -8.17 -17.34
CA ALA A 6 -52.09 -7.34 -16.77
C ALA A 6 -51.17 -6.93 -17.93
N THR A 7 -50.80 -5.64 -18.00
CA THR A 7 -49.57 -5.08 -18.64
C THR A 7 -49.59 -3.57 -18.36
N GLU A 8 -48.87 -3.08 -17.36
CA GLU A 8 -47.47 -2.63 -17.43
C GLU A 8 -47.30 -1.33 -18.22
N GLY A 9 -47.20 -0.22 -17.49
CA GLY A 9 -46.81 1.07 -18.02
C GLY A 9 -45.33 1.06 -18.39
N ASN A 10 -45.02 1.51 -19.60
CA ASN A 10 -43.68 1.82 -20.04
C ASN A 10 -43.34 3.28 -19.69
N PRO A 11 -42.23 3.54 -18.97
CA PRO A 11 -41.51 4.81 -19.06
C PRO A 11 -40.12 4.63 -19.72
N PRO A 12 -39.50 5.73 -20.18
CA PRO A 12 -38.78 5.77 -21.45
C PRO A 12 -37.34 5.24 -21.39
N VAL A 13 -36.91 4.75 -22.55
CA VAL A 13 -35.52 4.47 -22.94
C VAL A 13 -34.60 5.62 -22.54
N SER A 14 -33.66 5.34 -21.61
CA SER A 14 -32.56 6.25 -21.26
C SER A 14 -31.29 5.82 -22.00
N VAL A 15 -30.79 6.74 -22.82
CA VAL A 15 -29.61 6.61 -23.68
C VAL A 15 -28.34 6.98 -22.90
N ALA A 16 -27.30 6.18 -23.13
CA ALA A 16 -25.87 6.45 -23.01
C ALA A 16 -25.21 6.58 -21.61
N ALA A 17 -24.25 5.70 -21.34
CA ALA A 17 -22.81 6.02 -21.45
C ALA A 17 -21.95 4.74 -21.26
N PRO A 18 -20.82 4.58 -21.97
CA PRO A 18 -19.84 3.55 -21.62
C PRO A 18 -19.17 3.91 -20.28
N THR A 19 -19.34 3.06 -19.28
CA THR A 19 -18.58 3.08 -18.03
C THR A 19 -17.09 2.95 -18.33
N THR A 20 -16.39 4.08 -18.39
CA THR A 20 -14.93 4.10 -18.22
C THR A 20 -14.64 4.27 -16.75
N ALA A 21 -14.54 3.15 -16.03
CA ALA A 21 -13.98 3.11 -14.69
C ALA A 21 -12.45 3.24 -14.81
N ALA A 22 -11.96 4.47 -14.99
CA ALA A 22 -10.56 4.77 -14.76
C ALA A 22 -10.29 4.59 -13.26
N SER A 23 -9.60 3.50 -12.89
CA SER A 23 -9.17 3.29 -11.51
C SER A 23 -8.23 4.42 -11.10
N ALA A 24 -8.63 5.18 -10.09
CA ALA A 24 -7.76 6.14 -9.44
C ALA A 24 -6.65 5.36 -8.73
N THR A 25 -5.42 5.50 -9.20
CA THR A 25 -4.24 4.97 -8.50
C THR A 25 -4.06 5.75 -7.22
N ASP A 26 -4.48 5.16 -6.09
CA ASP A 26 -4.23 5.73 -4.77
C ASP A 26 -2.72 5.78 -4.54
N THR A 27 -2.15 6.97 -4.72
CA THR A 27 -0.71 7.18 -4.61
C THR A 27 -0.39 7.22 -3.14
N LEU A 28 -0.06 6.06 -2.58
CA LEU A 28 0.40 5.96 -1.20
C LEU A 28 1.68 6.77 -1.03
N VAL A 29 1.57 7.91 -0.33
CA VAL A 29 2.73 8.75 0.00
C VAL A 29 3.53 8.05 1.08
N LEU A 30 4.65 7.45 0.69
CA LEU A 30 5.61 6.84 1.62
C LEU A 30 6.66 7.89 2.02
N ASN A 31 7.07 7.87 3.28
CA ASN A 31 8.22 8.66 3.72
C ASN A 31 9.54 8.06 3.18
N GLY A 32 10.61 8.85 3.14
CA GLY A 32 11.89 8.40 2.56
C GLY A 32 12.51 7.18 3.25
N ALA A 33 12.34 7.04 4.57
CA ALA A 33 12.85 5.91 5.33
C ALA A 33 12.16 4.60 4.90
N GLU A 34 10.84 4.64 4.74
CA GLU A 34 10.03 3.52 4.30
C GLU A 34 10.37 3.09 2.87
N VAL A 35 10.60 4.06 1.98
CA VAL A 35 11.05 3.78 0.61
C VAL A 35 12.39 3.05 0.61
N LEU A 36 13.34 3.52 1.43
CA LEU A 36 14.67 2.90 1.55
C LEU A 36 14.58 1.47 2.07
N VAL A 37 13.87 1.24 3.19
CA VAL A 37 13.76 -0.09 3.81
C VAL A 37 13.07 -1.08 2.87
N ARG A 38 11.99 -0.68 2.20
CA ARG A 38 11.33 -1.53 1.20
C ARG A 38 12.22 -1.82 0.00
N ALA A 39 13.06 -0.87 -0.42
CA ALA A 39 14.01 -1.11 -1.49
C ALA A 39 15.05 -2.17 -1.08
N LEU A 40 15.57 -2.12 0.15
CA LEU A 40 16.48 -3.13 0.68
C LEU A 40 15.86 -4.54 0.71
N ILE A 41 14.63 -4.64 1.22
CA ILE A 41 13.88 -5.91 1.24
C ILE A 41 13.69 -6.46 -0.18
N LYS A 42 13.31 -5.61 -1.14
CA LYS A 42 13.15 -6.00 -2.55
C LYS A 42 14.46 -6.45 -3.21
N GLN A 43 15.61 -5.96 -2.74
CA GLN A 43 16.93 -6.40 -3.19
C GLN A 43 17.40 -7.68 -2.48
N GLY A 44 16.58 -8.28 -1.62
CA GLY A 44 16.91 -9.52 -0.93
C GLY A 44 17.91 -9.33 0.22
N VAL A 45 17.92 -8.16 0.86
CA VAL A 45 18.74 -7.93 2.05
C VAL A 45 18.06 -8.54 3.27
N ASP A 46 18.68 -9.56 3.85
CA ASP A 46 18.14 -10.24 5.03
C ASP A 46 18.56 -9.59 6.36
N LEU A 47 19.70 -8.88 6.37
CA LEU A 47 20.32 -8.35 7.60
C LEU A 47 20.96 -6.97 7.37
N ILE A 48 20.79 -6.08 8.36
CA ILE A 48 21.43 -4.77 8.40
C ILE A 48 22.07 -4.51 9.76
N PHE A 49 23.24 -3.85 9.78
CA PHE A 49 23.81 -3.27 10.98
C PHE A 49 23.38 -1.80 11.05
N ALA A 50 22.79 -1.39 12.17
CA ALA A 50 22.32 -0.03 12.34
C ALA A 50 22.61 0.48 13.75
N TYR A 51 23.15 1.70 13.86
CA TYR A 51 23.37 2.37 15.13
C TYR A 51 22.37 3.53 15.29
N PRO A 52 21.57 3.57 16.37
CA PRO A 52 20.53 4.59 16.52
C PRO A 52 21.11 5.94 16.94
N GLY A 53 20.65 6.99 16.26
CA GLY A 53 20.88 8.39 16.61
C GLY A 53 19.67 9.26 16.26
N GLY A 54 19.55 10.44 16.87
CA GLY A 54 18.35 11.29 16.77
C GLY A 54 17.89 11.57 15.33
N CYS A 55 18.81 11.95 14.44
CA CYS A 55 18.50 12.21 13.03
C CYS A 55 18.10 10.95 12.24
N SER A 56 18.60 9.79 12.64
CA SER A 56 18.33 8.50 11.98
C SER A 56 17.07 7.78 12.49
N MET A 57 16.40 8.32 13.51
CA MET A 57 15.24 7.67 14.14
C MET A 57 14.14 7.24 13.15
N PRO A 58 13.80 8.01 12.10
CA PRO A 58 12.81 7.56 11.11
C PRO A 58 13.21 6.26 10.40
N MET A 59 14.50 6.06 10.13
CA MET A 59 15.00 4.81 9.55
C MET A 59 14.87 3.65 10.54
N HIS A 60 15.24 3.86 11.80
CA HIS A 60 15.11 2.84 12.85
C HIS A 60 13.66 2.44 13.12
N GLN A 61 12.73 3.38 13.01
CA GLN A 61 11.29 3.08 13.10
C GLN A 61 10.83 2.20 11.92
N SER A 62 11.21 2.53 10.69
CA SER A 62 10.86 1.71 9.51
C SER A 62 11.51 0.31 9.56
N LEU A 63 12.77 0.22 9.98
CA LEU A 63 13.44 -1.06 10.25
C LEU A 63 12.71 -1.89 11.30
N THR A 64 12.16 -1.25 12.34
CA THR A 64 11.38 -1.92 13.38
C THR A 64 10.05 -2.45 12.84
N PHE A 65 9.37 -1.70 11.95
CA PHE A 65 8.15 -2.17 11.29
C PHE A 65 8.38 -3.40 10.40
N HIS A 66 9.53 -3.45 9.73
CA HIS A 66 9.90 -4.56 8.84
C HIS A 66 10.80 -5.62 9.47
N ARG A 67 10.86 -5.72 10.80
CA ARG A 67 11.76 -6.63 11.54
C ARG A 67 11.64 -8.12 11.18
N HIS A 68 10.52 -8.53 10.59
CA HIS A 68 10.25 -9.90 10.17
C HIS A 68 10.82 -10.22 8.78
N GLU A 69 11.06 -9.19 7.97
CA GLU A 69 11.60 -9.30 6.61
C GLU A 69 13.10 -8.95 6.59
N LEU A 70 13.52 -7.99 7.43
CA LEU A 70 14.90 -7.50 7.48
C LEU A 70 15.38 -7.39 8.92
N ARG A 71 16.37 -8.20 9.27
CA ARG A 71 16.91 -8.32 10.62
C ARG A 71 17.89 -7.18 10.91
N THR A 72 17.63 -6.40 11.95
CA THR A 72 18.52 -5.32 12.38
C THR A 72 19.42 -5.76 13.54
N ILE A 73 20.73 -5.55 13.41
CA ILE A 73 21.74 -5.74 14.46
C ILE A 73 22.18 -4.36 14.97
N LEU A 74 22.17 -4.18 16.29
CA LEU A 74 22.59 -2.95 16.96
C LEU A 74 24.02 -3.13 17.52
N PRO A 75 25.07 -2.69 16.82
CA PRO A 75 26.43 -2.73 17.35
C PRO A 75 26.60 -1.71 18.48
N ARG A 76 27.68 -1.84 19.26
CA ARG A 76 28.01 -0.88 20.33
C ARG A 76 28.65 0.39 19.79
N HIS A 77 29.30 0.30 18.64
CA HIS A 77 29.92 1.41 17.93
C HIS A 77 29.74 1.19 16.43
N GLU A 78 29.72 2.28 15.66
CA GLU A 78 29.57 2.24 14.20
C GLU A 78 30.80 1.63 13.49
N GLN A 79 31.91 1.45 14.21
CA GLN A 79 33.14 0.88 13.69
C GLN A 79 33.08 -0.65 13.54
N GLY A 80 32.12 -1.32 14.19
CA GLY A 80 32.00 -2.78 14.24
C GLY A 80 32.49 -3.38 15.55
#